data_AF-A0A737CC73-F1
#
_entry.id   AF-A0A737CC73-F1
#
_cell.length_a   1.000
_cell.length_b   1.000
_cell.length_c   1.000
_cell.angle_alpha   90.00
_cell.angle_beta   90.00
_cell.angle_gamma   90.00
#
_symmetry.space_group_name_H-M   'P 1'
#
loop_
_entity.id
_entity.type
_entity.pdbx_description
1 polymer ?
#
loop_
_entity_poly.entity_id
_entity_poly.type
_entity_poly.pdbx_seq_one_letter_code
_entity_poly.pdbx_strand_id
1 'polypeptide(L)'
;MKQYTNELTPPVLASFKNPFSAEQLANADDEQRQIFKSHVEEMKDRSLLAIWRFATTGALTQNGGKIEKASANDSFTLEDGSEVNRAMVGDYVVYPDGTRAKIINGS
;
A
#
# COMPACT_ATOMS: atom_id res chain seq x y z
N MET A 1 7.27 -10.62 -11.36
CA MET A 1 6.24 -10.03 -10.48
C MET A 1 6.90 -9.77 -9.13
N LYS A 2 6.79 -8.56 -8.57
CA LYS A 2 7.45 -8.22 -7.31
C LYS A 2 6.56 -8.63 -6.14
N GLN A 3 7.08 -9.45 -5.22
CA GLN A 3 6.40 -9.75 -3.96
C GLN A 3 6.68 -8.63 -2.98
N TYR A 4 5.62 -8.00 -2.48
CA TYR A 4 5.72 -6.99 -1.43
C TYR A 4 5.53 -7.67 -0.08
N THR A 5 6.37 -7.31 0.89
CA THR A 5 6.24 -7.74 2.28
C THR A 5 5.75 -6.58 3.14
N ASN A 6 5.26 -6.87 4.34
CA ASN A 6 4.90 -5.87 5.34
C ASN A 6 6.08 -5.45 6.24
N GLU A 7 7.30 -5.79 5.84
CA GLU A 7 8.50 -5.45 6.60
C GLU A 7 8.74 -3.93 6.61
N LEU A 8 9.07 -3.41 7.79
CA LEU A 8 9.48 -2.03 8.00
C LEU A 8 10.93 -1.83 7.55
N THR A 9 11.16 -1.91 6.24
CA THR A 9 12.49 -1.73 5.67
C THR A 9 13.04 -0.32 5.96
N PRO A 10 14.37 -0.12 6.01
CA PRO A 10 14.95 1.22 6.24
C PRO A 10 14.41 2.31 5.31
N PRO A 11 14.17 2.06 4.00
CA PRO A 11 13.51 3.04 3.13
C PRO A 11 12.10 3.43 3.58
N VAL A 12 11.29 2.51 4.08
CA VAL A 12 9.94 2.83 4.59
C VAL A 12 10.01 3.63 5.89
N LEU A 13 10.96 3.30 6.77
CA LEU A 13 11.18 4.09 7.98
C LEU A 13 11.67 5.51 7.64
N ALA A 14 12.50 5.66 6.62
CA ALA A 14 12.97 6.95 6.14
C ALA A 14 11.84 7.78 5.53
N SER A 15 10.93 7.16 4.75
CA SER A 15 9.76 7.86 4.19
C SER A 15 8.76 8.25 5.27
N PHE A 16 8.60 7.45 6.33
CA PHE A 16 7.77 7.83 7.47
C PHE A 16 8.31 9.07 8.21
N LYS A 17 9.64 9.16 8.38
CA LYS A 17 10.29 10.33 9.00
C LYS A 17 10.28 11.57 8.11
N ASN A 18 10.16 11.39 6.79
CA ASN A 18 10.14 12.46 5.80
C ASN A 18 8.92 12.29 4.89
N PRO A 19 7.70 12.60 5.38
CA PRO A 19 6.46 12.26 4.71
C PRO A 19 6.19 13.05 3.42
N PHE A 20 6.96 14.10 3.15
CA PHE A 20 6.79 14.97 1.99
C PHE A 20 8.03 14.94 1.09
N SER A 21 7.82 14.87 -0.22
CA SER A 21 8.89 14.94 -1.21
C SER A 21 9.46 16.35 -1.32
N ALA A 22 10.69 16.48 -1.82
CA ALA A 22 11.30 17.78 -2.08
C ALA A 22 10.46 18.63 -3.06
N GLU A 23 9.82 18.00 -4.04
CA GLU A 23 8.93 18.65 -5.00
C GLU A 23 7.66 19.18 -4.33
N GLN A 24 7.03 18.40 -3.44
CA GLN A 24 5.87 18.85 -2.67
C GLN A 24 6.22 20.06 -1.80
N LEU A 25 7.39 20.04 -1.15
CA LEU A 25 7.87 21.16 -0.32
C LEU A 25 8.22 22.40 -1.15
N ALA A 26 8.74 22.22 -2.36
CA ALA A 26 9.08 23.33 -3.27
C ALA A 26 7.82 24.01 -3.81
N ASN A 27 6.81 23.23 -4.20
CA ASN A 27 5.59 23.71 -4.82
C ASN A 27 4.51 24.12 -3.81
N ALA A 28 4.74 23.94 -2.50
CA ALA A 28 3.78 24.29 -1.47
C ALA A 28 3.58 25.81 -1.33
N ASP A 29 2.32 26.23 -1.32
CA ASP A 29 1.91 27.57 -0.89
C ASP A 29 2.00 27.73 0.63
N ASP A 30 1.70 28.93 1.15
CA ASP A 30 1.85 29.24 2.57
C ASP A 30 0.94 28.39 3.47
N GLU A 31 -0.28 28.08 3.02
CA GLU A 31 -1.23 27.25 3.77
C GLU A 31 -0.74 25.80 3.83
N GLN A 32 -0.34 25.25 2.68
CA GLN A 32 0.22 23.91 2.56
C GLN A 32 1.49 23.75 3.41
N ARG A 33 2.36 24.77 3.45
CA ARG A 33 3.55 24.79 4.31
C ARG A 33 3.19 24.68 5.79
N GLN A 34 2.15 25.37 6.25
CA GLN A 34 1.70 25.24 7.64
C GLN A 34 1.16 23.85 7.93
N ILE A 35 0.38 23.27 7.01
CA ILE A 35 -0.14 21.90 7.13
C ILE A 35 1.01 20.89 7.22
N PHE A 36 2.00 20.98 6.32
CA PHE A 36 3.15 20.08 6.30
C PHE A 36 3.96 20.18 7.59
N LYS A 37 4.23 21.41 8.05
CA LYS A 37 4.95 21.64 9.30
C LYS A 37 4.20 21.04 10.50
N SER A 38 2.90 21.32 10.60
CA SER A 38 2.05 20.78 11.66
C SER A 38 2.07 19.25 11.67
N HIS A 39 1.97 18.63 10.49
CA HIS A 39 2.00 17.18 10.35
C HIS A 39 3.35 16.57 10.79
N VAL A 40 4.48 17.16 10.36
CA VAL A 40 5.81 16.69 10.77
C VAL A 40 6.00 16.78 12.29
N GLU A 41 5.57 17.88 12.91
CA GLU A 41 5.66 18.03 14.37
C GLU A 41 4.76 17.01 15.10
N GLU A 42 3.54 16.78 14.62
CA GLU A 42 2.62 15.78 15.20
C GLU A 42 3.19 14.35 15.12
N MET A 43 3.92 14.05 14.04
CA MET A 43 4.48 12.71 13.81
C MET A 43 5.85 12.47 14.44
N LYS A 44 6.54 13.53 14.90
CA LYS A 44 7.93 13.47 15.35
C LYS A 44 8.23 12.38 16.39
N ASP A 45 7.33 12.22 17.36
CA ASP A 45 7.50 11.26 18.47
C ASP A 45 6.77 9.94 18.22
N ARG A 46 6.12 9.77 17.07
CA ARG A 46 5.40 8.55 16.72
C ARG A 46 6.37 7.51 16.18
N SER A 47 6.20 6.26 16.62
CA SER A 47 6.91 5.11 16.07
C SER A 47 6.01 4.36 15.09
N LEU A 48 6.56 4.00 13.93
CA LEU A 48 5.85 3.14 12.98
C LEU A 48 5.84 1.70 13.51
N LEU A 49 4.65 1.15 13.76
CA LEU A 49 4.47 -0.21 14.29
C LEU A 49 4.31 -1.26 13.20
N ALA A 50 3.55 -0.94 12.14
CA ALA A 50 3.25 -1.84 11.04
C ALA A 50 2.83 -1.06 9.80
N ILE A 51 2.90 -1.70 8.63
CA ILE A 51 2.36 -1.18 7.37
C ILE A 51 1.24 -2.09 6.91
N TRP A 52 0.14 -1.47 6.46
CA TRP A 52 -0.98 -2.13 5.84
C TRP A 52 -0.97 -1.76 4.35
N ARG A 53 -1.15 -2.76 3.49
CA ARG A 53 -1.22 -2.58 2.04
C ARG A 53 -2.54 -3.14 1.54
N PHE A 54 -3.13 -2.48 0.55
CA PHE A 54 -4.27 -3.05 -0.15
C PHE A 54 -3.85 -4.32 -0.88
N ALA A 55 -4.64 -5.38 -0.70
CA ALA A 55 -4.56 -6.54 -1.59
C ALA A 55 -5.27 -6.18 -2.90
N THR A 56 -4.63 -6.49 -4.02
CA THR A 56 -5.13 -6.16 -5.36
C THR A 56 -4.98 -7.34 -6.31
N THR A 57 -5.57 -7.24 -7.50
CA THR A 57 -5.26 -8.15 -8.60
C THR A 57 -3.75 -8.22 -8.84
N GLY A 58 -3.23 -9.45 -8.90
CA GLY A 58 -1.82 -9.74 -9.02
C GLY A 58 -1.02 -9.78 -7.71
N ALA A 59 -1.60 -9.37 -6.57
CA ALA A 59 -0.92 -9.49 -5.28
C ALA A 59 -0.63 -10.97 -4.95
N LEU A 60 0.50 -11.19 -4.26
CA LEU A 60 0.97 -12.50 -3.86
C LEU A 60 0.83 -12.69 -2.35
N THR A 61 0.34 -13.85 -1.93
CA THR A 61 0.45 -14.32 -0.55
C THR A 61 1.89 -14.72 -0.24
N GLN A 62 2.21 -14.91 1.05
CA GLN A 62 3.53 -15.40 1.47
C GLN A 62 3.94 -16.71 0.78
N ASN A 63 2.96 -17.59 0.52
CA ASN A 63 3.18 -18.90 -0.10
C ASN A 63 3.05 -18.87 -1.63
N GLY A 64 3.12 -17.69 -2.25
CA GLY A 64 3.14 -17.55 -3.71
C GLY A 64 1.78 -17.70 -4.40
N GLY A 65 0.68 -17.75 -3.64
CA GLY A 65 -0.67 -17.71 -4.21
C GLY A 65 -0.99 -16.31 -4.72
N LYS A 66 -1.66 -16.21 -5.88
CA LYS A 66 -1.93 -14.94 -6.57
C LYS A 66 -3.43 -14.65 -6.61
N ILE A 67 -3.80 -13.39 -6.38
CA ILE A 67 -5.18 -12.93 -6.61
C ILE A 67 -5.35 -12.66 -8.11
N GLU A 68 -6.16 -13.47 -8.80
CA GLU A 68 -6.35 -13.32 -10.25
C GLU A 68 -7.54 -12.44 -10.62
N LYS A 69 -8.55 -12.42 -9.75
CA LYS A 69 -9.77 -11.62 -9.90
C LYS A 69 -10.13 -11.05 -8.54
N ALA A 70 -10.59 -9.81 -8.56
CA ALA A 70 -11.03 -9.10 -7.39
C ALA A 70 -12.45 -8.60 -7.59
N SER A 71 -13.25 -8.57 -6.52
CA SER A 71 -14.68 -8.28 -6.58
C SER A 71 -15.06 -6.85 -6.21
N ALA A 72 -14.11 -6.00 -5.78
CA ALA A 72 -14.42 -4.60 -5.51
C ALA A 72 -14.74 -3.85 -6.81
N ASN A 73 -15.65 -2.89 -6.70
CA ASN A 73 -16.04 -2.00 -7.80
C ASN A 73 -15.08 -0.81 -7.98
N ASP A 74 -13.97 -0.77 -7.23
CA ASP A 74 -12.95 0.26 -7.32
C ASP A 74 -11.59 -0.32 -7.76
N SER A 75 -10.74 0.58 -8.25
CA SER A 75 -9.39 0.28 -8.73
C SER A 75 -8.41 1.36 -8.32
N PHE A 76 -7.13 1.02 -8.42
CA PHE A 76 -6.01 1.94 -8.25
C PHE A 76 -5.23 2.04 -9.56
N THR A 77 -4.93 3.27 -9.97
CA THR A 77 -4.01 3.55 -11.08
C THR A 77 -2.57 3.44 -10.59
N LEU A 78 -1.77 2.60 -11.26
CA LEU A 78 -0.33 2.48 -11.01
C LEU A 78 0.47 3.55 -11.76
N GLU A 79 1.75 3.70 -11.42
CA GLU A 79 2.65 4.68 -12.07
C GLU A 79 2.78 4.48 -13.58
N ASP A 80 2.61 3.25 -14.06
CA ASP A 80 2.63 2.91 -15.50
C ASP A 80 1.27 3.14 -16.20
N GLY A 81 0.28 3.67 -15.48
CA GLY A 81 -1.07 3.93 -15.97
C GLY A 81 -1.97 2.70 -16.00
N SER A 82 -1.49 1.52 -15.58
CA SER A 82 -2.33 0.33 -15.47
C SER A 82 -3.25 0.40 -14.25
N GLU A 83 -4.43 -0.22 -14.37
CA GLU A 83 -5.41 -0.30 -13.29
C GLU A 83 -5.35 -1.67 -12.61
N VAL A 84 -5.39 -1.67 -11.28
CA VAL A 84 -5.53 -2.89 -10.47
C VAL A 84 -6.76 -2.80 -9.56
N ASN A 85 -7.58 -3.83 -9.56
CA ASN A 85 -8.78 -3.88 -8.72
C ASN A 85 -8.43 -4.28 -7.29
N ARG A 86 -9.09 -3.65 -6.32
CA ARG A 86 -8.95 -4.00 -4.91
C ARG A 86 -9.64 -5.34 -4.60
N ALA A 87 -8.94 -6.22 -3.89
CA ALA A 87 -9.47 -7.50 -3.43
C ALA A 87 -10.31 -7.34 -2.16
N MET A 88 -11.34 -8.17 -2.03
CA MET A 88 -12.29 -8.18 -0.93
C MET A 88 -12.33 -9.54 -0.22
N VAL A 89 -12.90 -9.55 0.99
CA VAL A 89 -13.29 -10.80 1.66
C VAL A 89 -14.23 -11.60 0.74
N GLY A 90 -13.93 -12.88 0.55
CA GLY A 90 -14.64 -13.76 -0.37
C GLY A 90 -13.91 -14.01 -1.69
N ASP A 91 -12.98 -13.14 -2.08
CA ASP A 91 -12.13 -13.36 -3.25
C ASP A 91 -11.19 -14.53 -3.05
N TYR A 92 -10.65 -15.03 -4.16
CA TYR A 92 -9.79 -16.21 -4.16
C TYR A 92 -8.36 -15.87 -4.55
N VAL A 93 -7.46 -16.60 -3.90
CA VAL A 93 -6.06 -16.73 -4.24
C VAL A 93 -5.89 -18.06 -4.97
N VAL A 94 -5.16 -18.07 -6.08
CA VAL A 94 -4.82 -19.26 -6.87
C VAL A 94 -3.33 -19.57 -6.71
N TYR A 95 -2.99 -20.79 -6.34
CA TYR A 95 -1.61 -21.26 -6.19
C TYR A 95 -1.08 -21.88 -7.50
N PRO A 96 0.25 -22.02 -7.66
CA PRO A 96 0.84 -22.60 -8.86
C PRO A 96 0.38 -24.04 -9.18
N ASP A 97 -0.03 -24.81 -8.17
CA ASP A 97 -0.58 -26.16 -8.31
C ASP A 97 -2.07 -26.17 -8.71
N GLY A 98 -2.68 -25.00 -8.90
CA GLY A 98 -4.09 -24.83 -9.24
C GLY A 98 -5.03 -24.85 -8.03
N THR A 99 -4.54 -25.11 -6.82
CA THR A 99 -5.37 -25.04 -5.61
C THR A 99 -5.74 -23.59 -5.30
N ARG A 100 -6.79 -23.42 -4.48
CA ARG A 100 -7.35 -22.11 -4.17
C ARG A 100 -7.55 -21.93 -2.67
N ALA A 101 -7.25 -20.74 -2.18
CA ALA A 101 -7.65 -20.28 -0.85
C ALA A 101 -8.61 -19.09 -0.99
N LYS A 102 -9.49 -18.92 0.00
CA LYS A 102 -10.42 -17.80 0.07
C LYS A 102 -9.91 -16.76 1.07
N ILE A 103 -10.03 -15.48 0.74
CA ILE A 103 -9.78 -14.38 1.68
C ILE A 103 -10.95 -14.35 2.67
N ILE A 104 -10.67 -14.59 3.95
CA ILE A 104 -11.70 -14.68 5.00
C ILE A 104 -11.77 -13.46 5.91
N ASN A 105 -10.78 -12.57 5.85
CA ASN A 105 -10.72 -11.35 6.63
C ASN A 105 -10.13 -10.19 5.81
N GLY A 106 -10.50 -8.98 6.19
CA GLY A 106 -10.17 -7.74 5.51
C GLY A 106 -10.92 -6.58 6.14
N SER A 107 -10.56 -5.35 5.76
CA SER A 107 -11.22 -4.11 6.18
C SER A 107 -12.27 -3.66 5.18
#